data_AF-A0A2V6TLX9-F1
#
_entry.id   AF-A0A2V6TLX9-F1
#
_cell.length_a   1.000
_cell.length_b   1.000
_cell.length_c   1.000
_cell.angle_alpha   90.00
_cell.angle_beta   90.00
_cell.angle_gamma   90.00
#
_symmetry.space_group_name_H-M   'P 1'
#
loop_
_entity.id
_entity.type
_entity.pdbx_description
1 polymer ?
#
loop_
_entity_poly.entity_id
_entity_poly.type
_entity_poly.pdbx_seq_one_letter_code
_entity_poly.pdbx_strand_id
1 'polypeptide(L)'
;MNVGLVIAGSLCLVLAGGHTFVGRLVLDRLPRDLHPTRFGDGALTRGAVVFTWHALSVMLTTTGAVLIALARGEHAHDRGEVVFLVGAAYAAATVLLAWRSRRRPSDLLRTPVWVLQIVITVLCWLNT
;
A
#
# COMPACT_ATOMS: atom_id res chain seq x y z
N MET A 1 -22.72 3.45 -10.92
CA MET A 1 -21.76 3.01 -9.89
C MET A 1 -20.66 2.18 -10.53
N ASN A 2 -19.39 2.55 -10.34
CA ASN A 2 -18.26 1.87 -10.96
C ASN A 2 -17.78 0.69 -10.11
N VAL A 3 -18.14 -0.54 -10.51
CA VAL A 3 -17.80 -1.75 -9.76
C VAL A 3 -16.28 -1.96 -9.65
N GLY A 4 -15.51 -1.61 -10.68
CA GLY A 4 -14.06 -1.73 -10.68
C GLY A 4 -13.41 -0.90 -9.58
N LEU A 5 -13.85 0.34 -9.41
CA LEU A 5 -13.36 1.23 -8.34
C LEU A 5 -13.81 0.77 -6.94
N VAL A 6 -14.99 0.18 -6.81
CA VAL A 6 -15.42 -0.43 -5.53
C VAL A 6 -14.52 -1.60 -5.17
N ILE A 7 -14.20 -2.48 -6.12
CA ILE A 7 -13.30 -3.62 -5.90
C ILE A 7 -11.90 -3.11 -5.55
N ALA A 8 -11.34 -2.19 -6.35
CA ALA A 8 -10.02 -1.62 -6.10
C ALA A 8 -9.94 -0.98 -4.71
N GLY A 9 -10.93 -0.15 -4.34
CA GLY A 9 -10.99 0.47 -3.03
C GLY A 9 -11.12 -0.54 -1.89
N SER A 10 -11.92 -1.60 -2.08
CA SER A 10 -12.06 -2.68 -1.10
C SER A 10 -10.75 -3.45 -0.91
N LEU A 11 -9.99 -3.70 -1.98
CA LEU A 11 -8.67 -4.32 -1.90
C LEU A 11 -7.67 -3.43 -1.15
N CYS A 12 -7.73 -2.11 -1.29
CA CYS A 12 -6.94 -1.18 -0.48
C CYS A 12 -7.26 -1.32 1.02
N LEU A 13 -8.53 -1.50 1.38
CA LEU A 13 -8.94 -1.73 2.77
C LEU A 13 -8.48 -3.10 3.30
N VAL A 14 -8.54 -4.15 2.47
CA VAL A 14 -7.97 -5.47 2.80
C VAL A 14 -6.47 -5.36 3.05
N LEU A 15 -5.74 -4.63 2.19
CA LEU A 15 -4.33 -4.34 2.38
C LEU A 15 -4.07 -3.57 3.67
N ALA A 16 -4.86 -2.54 3.98
CA ALA A 16 -4.74 -1.76 5.21
C ALA A 16 -4.95 -2.64 6.47
N GLY A 17 -5.98 -3.49 6.46
CA GLY A 17 -6.27 -4.42 7.54
C GLY A 17 -5.17 -5.45 7.72
N GLY A 18 -4.73 -6.10 6.63
CA GLY A 18 -3.62 -7.05 6.65
C GLY A 18 -2.31 -6.40 7.12
N HIS A 19 -2.00 -5.20 6.64
CA HIS A 19 -0.82 -4.45 7.05
C HIS A 19 -0.86 -4.05 8.53
N THR A 20 -2.03 -3.67 9.05
CA THR A 20 -2.19 -3.36 10.48
C THR A 20 -2.01 -4.62 11.34
N PHE A 21 -2.58 -5.75 10.92
CA PHE A 21 -2.51 -7.02 11.65
C PHE A 21 -1.09 -7.60 11.66
N VAL A 22 -0.45 -7.70 10.49
CA VAL A 22 0.96 -8.13 10.36
C VAL A 22 1.88 -7.17 11.12
N GLY A 23 1.52 -5.88 11.15
CA GLY A 23 2.24 -4.86 11.89
C GLY A 23 2.38 -5.16 13.36
N ARG A 24 1.34 -5.65 14.02
CA ARG A 24 1.44 -6.08 15.43
C ARG A 24 2.49 -7.17 15.60
N LEU A 25 2.45 -8.20 14.74
CA LEU A 25 3.40 -9.32 14.82
C LEU A 25 4.86 -8.92 14.56
N VAL A 26 5.09 -7.88 13.74
CA VAL A 26 6.43 -7.41 13.36
C VAL A 26 6.94 -6.33 14.32
N LEU A 27 6.14 -5.30 14.59
CA LEU A 27 6.52 -4.16 15.42
C LEU A 27 6.68 -4.54 16.90
N ASP A 28 5.89 -5.49 17.40
CA ASP A 28 6.05 -5.97 18.78
C ASP A 28 7.36 -6.75 18.97
N ARG A 29 7.93 -7.26 17.88
CA ARG A 29 9.22 -7.99 17.86
C ARG A 29 10.41 -7.12 17.49
N LEU A 30 10.21 -5.81 17.26
CA LEU A 30 11.32 -4.91 16.97
C LEU A 30 12.23 -4.76 18.21
N PRO A 31 13.56 -4.97 18.08
CA PRO A 31 14.50 -4.73 19.16
C PRO A 31 14.37 -3.29 19.69
N ARG A 32 14.48 -3.12 21.01
CA ARG A 32 14.52 -1.78 21.62
C ARG A 32 15.84 -1.06 21.32
N ASP A 33 16.93 -1.82 21.22
CA ASP A 33 18.27 -1.31 20.97
C ASP A 33 18.67 -1.56 19.51
N LEU A 34 18.00 -0.86 18.60
CA LEU A 34 18.44 -0.86 17.20
C LEU A 34 19.80 -0.17 17.09
N HIS A 35 20.68 -0.70 16.23
CA HIS A 35 21.96 -0.06 15.97
C HIS A 35 21.73 1.38 15.45
N PRO A 36 22.51 2.36 15.93
CA PRO A 36 22.47 3.73 15.42
C PRO A 36 22.69 3.74 13.91
N THR A 37 21.94 4.59 13.21
CA THR A 37 22.10 4.80 11.77
C THR A 37 22.54 6.23 11.49
N ARG A 38 22.78 6.57 10.21
CA ARG A 38 23.04 7.96 9.81
C ARG A 38 21.88 8.92 10.14
N PHE A 39 20.71 8.40 10.50
CA PHE A 39 19.50 9.16 10.80
C PHE A 39 19.25 9.36 12.31
N GLY A 40 20.13 8.86 13.18
CA GLY A 40 20.02 9.03 14.63
C GLY A 40 20.25 7.73 15.41
N ASP A 41 19.89 7.78 16.68
CA ASP A 41 19.98 6.63 17.59
C ASP A 41 18.94 5.54 17.27
N GLY A 42 19.04 4.43 18.00
CA GLY A 42 18.13 3.29 17.85
C GLY A 42 16.67 3.63 18.15
N ALA A 43 16.42 4.56 19.08
CA ALA A 43 15.09 4.98 19.46
C ALA A 43 14.40 5.78 18.34
N LEU A 44 15.12 6.71 17.72
CA LEU A 44 14.66 7.47 16.54
C LEU A 44 14.38 6.54 15.35
N THR A 45 15.28 5.59 15.09
CA THR A 45 15.10 4.61 14.00
C THR A 45 13.85 3.76 14.24
N ARG A 46 13.65 3.28 15.47
CA ARG A 46 12.44 2.53 15.86
C ARG A 46 11.19 3.37 15.68
N GLY A 47 11.22 4.62 16.15
CA GLY A 47 10.11 5.56 16.01
C GLY A 47 9.72 5.80 14.55
N ALA A 48 10.72 6.00 13.68
CA ALA A 48 10.49 6.18 12.25
C ALA A 48 9.86 4.94 11.58
N VAL A 49 10.33 3.73 11.92
CA VAL A 49 9.75 2.49 11.39
C VAL A 49 8.29 2.32 11.85
N VAL A 50 7.99 2.55 13.13
CA VAL A 50 6.62 2.47 13.66
C VAL A 50 5.72 3.52 13.02
N PHE A 51 6.19 4.76 12.90
CA PHE A 51 5.45 5.85 12.27
C PHE A 51 5.13 5.54 10.81
N THR A 52 6.15 5.19 10.01
CA THR A 52 5.97 4.88 8.58
C THR A 52 5.04 3.69 8.37
N TRP A 53 5.07 2.70 9.28
CA TRP A 53 4.14 1.58 9.26
C TRP A 53 2.68 2.03 9.42
N HIS A 54 2.39 2.86 10.41
CA HIS A 54 1.04 3.37 10.62
C HIS A 54 0.61 4.35 9.52
N ALA A 55 1.50 5.22 9.07
CA ALA A 55 1.25 6.15 7.98
C ALA A 55 0.85 5.41 6.69
N LEU A 56 1.52 4.30 6.36
CA LEU A 56 1.14 3.46 5.22
C LEU A 56 -0.26 2.85 5.40
N SER A 57 -0.60 2.39 6.61
CA SER A 57 -1.93 1.83 6.92
C SER A 57 -3.03 2.89 6.75
N VAL A 58 -2.78 4.11 7.21
CA VAL A 58 -3.68 5.25 7.01
C VAL A 58 -3.81 5.58 5.52
N MET A 59 -2.70 5.68 4.79
CA MET A 59 -2.70 5.96 3.35
C MET A 59 -3.51 4.92 2.57
N LEU A 60 -3.33 3.63 2.85
CA LEU A 60 -4.11 2.54 2.22
C LEU A 60 -5.61 2.69 2.51
N THR A 61 -5.95 3.02 3.76
CA THR A 61 -7.35 3.22 4.19
C THR A 61 -7.98 4.41 3.47
N THR A 62 -7.29 5.55 3.43
CA THR A 62 -7.77 6.77 2.77
C THR A 62 -7.91 6.56 1.27
N THR A 63 -6.95 5.90 0.63
CA THR A 63 -7.03 5.56 -0.80
C THR A 63 -8.23 4.66 -1.08
N GLY A 64 -8.47 3.65 -0.24
CA GLY A 64 -9.65 2.79 -0.35
C GLY A 64 -10.97 3.56 -0.26
N ALA A 65 -11.08 4.45 0.73
CA ALA A 65 -12.26 5.31 0.89
C ALA A 65 -12.47 6.25 -0.30
N VAL A 66 -11.39 6.86 -0.82
CA VAL A 66 -11.43 7.73 -2.00
C VAL A 66 -11.91 6.97 -3.24
N LEU A 67 -11.37 5.78 -3.53
CA LEU A 67 -11.80 4.98 -4.68
C LEU A 67 -13.28 4.58 -4.59
N ILE A 68 -13.75 4.20 -3.40
CA ILE A 68 -15.17 3.87 -3.17
C ILE A 68 -16.06 5.12 -3.33
N ALA A 69 -15.61 6.28 -2.86
CA ALA A 69 -16.34 7.53 -3.05
C ALA A 69 -16.44 7.91 -4.53
N LEU A 70 -15.32 7.82 -5.27
CA LEU A 70 -15.26 8.06 -6.71
C LEU A 70 -16.12 7.06 -7.51
N ALA A 71 -16.32 5.84 -7.00
CA ALA A 71 -17.20 4.86 -7.62
C ALA A 71 -18.68 5.26 -7.63
N ARG A 72 -19.10 6.14 -6.71
CA ARG A 72 -20.48 6.62 -6.56
C ARG A 72 -20.76 7.90 -7.35
N GLY A 73 -19.74 8.74 -7.57
CA GLY A 73 -19.90 10.02 -8.27
C GLY A 73 -20.01 9.84 -9.79
N GLU A 74 -21.08 10.39 -10.39
CA GLU A 74 -21.25 10.28 -11.84
C GLU A 74 -20.25 11.15 -12.61
N HIS A 75 -19.85 12.33 -12.12
CA HIS A 75 -19.07 13.31 -12.89
C HIS A 75 -18.08 14.14 -12.05
N ALA A 76 -17.05 13.53 -11.46
CA ALA A 76 -15.89 14.31 -11.01
C ALA A 76 -14.99 14.56 -12.23
N HIS A 77 -14.80 15.84 -12.59
CA HIS A 77 -13.98 16.26 -13.75
C HIS A 77 -12.57 15.66 -13.68
N ASP A 78 -12.04 15.48 -12.47
CA ASP A 78 -10.69 14.99 -12.22
C ASP A 78 -10.63 13.51 -11.79
N ARG A 79 -11.74 12.75 -11.94
CA ARG A 79 -11.78 11.33 -11.53
C ARG A 79 -10.67 10.53 -12.21
N GLY A 80 -10.51 10.71 -13.51
CA GLY A 80 -9.53 9.96 -14.31
C GLY A 80 -8.10 10.22 -13.84
N GLU A 81 -7.74 11.47 -13.55
CA GLU A 81 -6.40 11.82 -13.07
C GLU A 81 -6.11 11.23 -11.69
N VAL A 82 -7.05 11.31 -10.75
CA VAL A 82 -6.88 10.72 -9.41
C VAL A 82 -6.73 9.20 -9.51
N VAL A 83 -7.59 8.53 -10.28
CA VAL A 83 -7.52 7.07 -10.47
C VAL A 83 -6.21 6.69 -11.16
N PHE A 84 -5.72 7.49 -12.10
CA PHE A 84 -4.46 7.26 -12.80
C PHE A 84 -3.29 7.34 -11.83
N LEU A 85 -3.23 8.38 -11.00
CA LEU A 85 -2.16 8.56 -10.01
C LEU A 85 -2.14 7.43 -8.99
N VAL A 86 -3.32 6.99 -8.53
CA VAL A 86 -3.43 5.81 -7.66
C VAL A 86 -2.89 4.57 -8.38
N GLY A 87 -3.35 4.29 -9.60
CA GLY A 87 -2.86 3.17 -10.40
C GLY A 87 -1.35 3.20 -10.61
N ALA A 88 -0.78 4.35 -10.95
CA ALA A 88 0.65 4.56 -11.14
C ALA A 88 1.45 4.32 -9.85
N ALA A 89 0.94 4.76 -8.70
CA ALA A 89 1.57 4.52 -7.40
C ALA A 89 1.63 3.01 -7.07
N TYR A 90 0.55 2.26 -7.32
CA TYR A 90 0.54 0.80 -7.14
C TYR A 90 1.44 0.07 -8.15
N ALA A 91 1.52 0.55 -9.39
CA ALA A 91 2.44 0.02 -10.40
C ALA A 91 3.90 0.22 -9.97
N ALA A 92 4.25 1.43 -9.51
CA ALA A 92 5.58 1.75 -9.01
C ALA A 92 5.95 0.90 -7.79
N ALA A 93 5.02 0.70 -6.85
CA ALA A 93 5.22 -0.18 -5.70
C ALA A 93 5.47 -1.63 -6.12
N THR A 94 4.74 -2.13 -7.13
CA THR A 94 4.91 -3.48 -7.69
C THR A 94 6.29 -3.63 -8.33
N VAL A 95 6.71 -2.66 -9.14
CA VAL A 95 8.04 -2.64 -9.77
C VAL A 95 9.15 -2.60 -8.71
N LEU A 96 9.00 -1.79 -7.67
CA LEU A 96 9.97 -1.72 -6.58
C LEU A 96 10.08 -3.05 -5.83
N LEU A 97 8.95 -3.71 -5.57
CA LEU A 97 8.92 -5.04 -4.95
C LEU A 97 9.62 -6.08 -5.83
N ALA A 98 9.29 -6.12 -7.13
CA ALA A 98 9.93 -7.01 -8.09
C ALA A 98 11.45 -6.76 -8.16
N TRP A 99 11.88 -5.50 -8.20
CA TRP A 99 13.29 -5.13 -8.19
C TRP A 99 14.00 -5.59 -6.92
N ARG A 100 13.38 -5.41 -5.75
CA ARG A 100 13.95 -5.86 -4.46
C ARG A 100 14.08 -7.39 -4.41
N SER A 101 13.09 -8.10 -4.95
CA SER A 101 13.07 -9.57 -4.99
C SER A 101 13.85 -10.18 -6.15
N ARG A 102 14.44 -9.39 -7.06
CA ARG A 102 15.18 -9.91 -8.24
C ARG A 102 16.32 -10.87 -7.90
N ARG A 103 16.90 -10.76 -6.70
CA ARG A 103 17.98 -11.64 -6.22
C ARG A 103 17.47 -12.90 -5.50
N ARG A 104 16.20 -12.89 -5.05
CA ARG A 104 15.55 -13.98 -4.31
C ARG A 104 14.04 -14.01 -4.64
N PRO A 105 13.65 -14.57 -5.79
CA PRO A 105 12.26 -14.53 -6.26
C PRO A 105 11.30 -15.34 -5.36
N SER A 106 11.81 -16.30 -4.58
CA SER A 106 11.02 -17.05 -3.60
C SER A 106 10.38 -16.15 -2.52
N ASP A 107 10.91 -14.95 -2.29
CA ASP A 107 10.33 -13.98 -1.34
C ASP A 107 8.97 -13.44 -1.85
N LEU A 108 8.74 -13.41 -3.17
CA LEU A 108 7.45 -13.02 -3.76
C LEU A 108 6.36 -14.05 -3.48
N LEU A 109 6.74 -15.34 -3.38
CA LEU A 109 5.79 -16.43 -3.09
C LEU A 109 5.41 -16.45 -1.61
N ARG A 110 6.30 -16.00 -0.72
CA ARG A 110 6.04 -15.92 0.73
C ARG A 110 5.07 -14.80 1.10
N THR A 111 5.02 -13.75 0.30
CA THR A 111 4.20 -12.56 0.56
C THR A 111 3.48 -12.15 -0.73
N PRO A 112 2.29 -12.71 -1.00
CA PRO A 112 1.57 -12.51 -2.27
C PRO A 112 0.94 -11.11 -2.39
N VAL A 113 1.45 -10.10 -1.68
CA VAL A 113 0.95 -8.72 -1.70
C VAL A 113 0.99 -8.11 -3.10
N TRP A 114 1.95 -8.54 -3.93
CA TRP A 114 2.09 -8.10 -5.32
C TRP A 114 0.85 -8.42 -6.17
N VAL A 115 0.13 -9.51 -5.89
CA VAL A 115 -1.10 -9.87 -6.61
C VAL A 115 -2.14 -8.77 -6.43
N LEU A 116 -2.35 -8.34 -5.18
CA LEU A 116 -3.31 -7.28 -4.87
C LEU A 116 -2.90 -5.95 -5.51
N GLN A 117 -1.61 -5.62 -5.51
CA GLN A 117 -1.11 -4.39 -6.14
C GLN A 117 -1.33 -4.39 -7.67
N ILE A 118 -1.09 -5.52 -8.34
CA ILE A 118 -1.36 -5.68 -9.77
C ILE A 118 -2.87 -5.53 -10.05
N VAL A 119 -3.73 -6.21 -9.28
CA VAL A 119 -5.18 -6.13 -9.49
C VAL A 119 -5.69 -4.70 -9.30
N ILE A 120 -5.24 -3.99 -8.26
CA ILE A 120 -5.59 -2.58 -8.05
C ILE A 120 -5.11 -1.72 -9.22
N THR A 121 -3.88 -1.92 -9.69
CA THR A 121 -3.30 -1.19 -10.82
C THR A 121 -4.14 -1.37 -12.09
N VAL A 122 -4.48 -2.61 -12.43
CA VAL A 122 -5.31 -2.94 -13.60
C VAL A 122 -6.70 -2.34 -13.47
N LEU A 123 -7.33 -2.46 -12.31
CA LEU A 123 -8.66 -1.88 -12.09
C LEU A 123 -8.63 -0.35 -12.15
N CYS A 124 -7.58 0.31 -11.65
CA CYS A 124 -7.42 1.75 -11.83
C CYS A 124 -7.24 2.10 -13.31
N TRP A 125 -6.36 1.41 -14.03
CA TRP A 125 -6.10 1.66 -15.46
C TRP A 125 -7.33 1.49 -16.35
N LEU A 126 -8.22 0.55 -16.02
CA LEU A 126 -9.47 0.35 -16.76
C LEU A 126 -10.54 1.40 -16.44
N ASN A 127 -10.31 2.26 -15.44
CA ASN A 127 -11.27 3.22 -14.92
C ASN A 127 -10.74 4.66 -14.82
N THR A 128 -9.55 4.92 -15.39
CA THR A 128 -9.05 6.25 -15.74
C THR A 128 -9.80 6.80 -16.94
#